data_AF-A0A519UNP8-F1
#
_entry.id   AF-A0A519UNP8-F1
#
_cell.length_a   1.000
_cell.length_b   1.000
_cell.length_c   1.000
_cell.angle_alpha   90.00
_cell.angle_beta   90.00
_cell.angle_gamma   90.00
#
_symmetry.space_group_name_H-M   'P 1'
#
loop_
_entity.id
_entity.type
_entity.pdbx_description
1 polymer ?
#
loop_
_entity_poly.entity_id
_entity_poly.type
_entity_poly.pdbx_seq_one_letter_code
_entity_poly.pdbx_strand_id
1 'polypeptide(L)'
;MHIFKNIRVYGFKKVIQVKVKIEIQILSKCCNFTPMYIIKYFRLFALLIGLCSSAMAQDAVIIKAGDVARGLIKGTDFNQVAFEQEGGQVKIYAAKDIEGFVWNGETYWSKPMLIANKLTHKFYKEIEAGKINLYTTGMILKEAPMPVRQKVKPQIGIGLGTGGMGTGISIGSGSRQNLPQERIPTPTEQKIRFFIEKPGTGPMLELNFDFPASVKAQLGLKVQDQQGIFDALKELNQISPEQLLLIIQKYNAAASPKEPN
;
A
#
# COMPACT_ATOMS: atom_id res chain seq x y z
N MET A 1 3.90 18.57 14.84
CA MET A 1 5.07 18.12 14.04
C MET A 1 4.54 17.25 12.91
N HIS A 2 4.16 17.88 11.80
CA HIS A 2 3.52 17.25 10.64
C HIS A 2 4.45 17.40 9.44
N ILE A 3 4.99 16.30 8.94
CA ILE A 3 5.62 16.23 7.62
C ILE A 3 5.06 14.97 6.95
N PHE A 4 4.87 15.03 5.64
CA PHE A 4 4.23 14.07 4.73
C PHE A 4 2.74 14.35 4.44
N LYS A 5 2.50 15.37 3.63
CA LYS A 5 1.34 15.42 2.72
C LYS A 5 1.82 15.33 1.28
N ASN A 6 1.10 14.52 0.52
CA ASN A 6 0.94 14.53 -0.94
C ASN A 6 2.13 14.12 -1.82
N ILE A 7 2.16 12.83 -2.15
CA ILE A 7 2.57 12.38 -3.49
C ILE A 7 1.52 11.37 -4.00
N ARG A 8 0.60 11.83 -4.85
CA ARG A 8 -0.22 10.97 -5.72
C ARG A 8 0.43 10.96 -7.11
N VAL A 9 1.07 9.86 -7.48
CA VAL A 9 1.54 9.64 -8.86
C VAL A 9 0.47 8.90 -9.63
N TYR A 10 -0.35 9.64 -10.39
CA TYR A 10 -1.15 9.07 -11.48
C TYR A 10 -0.53 9.44 -12.83
N GLY A 11 -0.26 8.43 -13.67
CA GLY A 11 -0.30 8.55 -15.13
C GLY A 11 0.69 9.47 -15.85
N PHE A 12 1.80 9.85 -15.22
CA PHE A 12 2.65 10.96 -15.67
C PHE A 12 3.49 10.69 -16.94
N LYS A 13 3.62 9.44 -17.40
CA LYS A 13 4.55 9.09 -18.52
C LYS A 13 4.11 9.57 -19.90
N LYS A 14 2.81 9.55 -20.24
CA LYS A 14 2.35 9.90 -21.60
C LYS A 14 2.11 11.40 -21.79
N VAL A 15 1.67 12.09 -20.74
CA VAL A 15 1.36 13.54 -20.80
C VAL A 15 2.63 14.39 -20.78
N ILE A 16 3.67 13.99 -20.02
CA ILE A 16 4.99 14.65 -20.09
C ILE A 16 5.56 14.61 -21.51
N GLN A 17 5.55 13.43 -22.14
CA GLN A 17 6.25 13.21 -23.41
C GLN A 17 5.72 14.13 -24.53
N VAL A 18 4.43 14.42 -24.53
CA VAL A 18 3.80 15.32 -25.52
C VAL A 18 4.04 16.79 -25.16
N LYS A 19 3.93 17.17 -23.88
CA LYS A 19 4.05 18.57 -23.46
C LYS A 19 5.50 19.09 -23.53
N VAL A 20 6.49 18.27 -23.18
CA VAL A 20 7.92 18.60 -23.29
C VAL A 20 8.34 18.79 -24.75
N LYS A 21 7.76 18.03 -25.68
CA LYS A 21 8.09 18.12 -27.11
C LYS A 21 7.60 19.44 -27.73
N ILE A 22 6.48 19.97 -27.26
CA ILE A 22 5.88 21.22 -27.77
C ILE A 22 6.61 22.45 -27.24
N GLU A 23 7.01 22.48 -25.97
CA GLU A 23 7.73 23.63 -25.39
C GLU A 23 9.17 23.77 -25.92
N ILE A 24 9.86 22.67 -26.21
CA ILE A 24 11.23 22.72 -26.77
C ILE A 24 11.25 23.34 -28.18
N GLN A 25 10.20 23.12 -28.99
CA GLN A 25 10.11 23.73 -30.33
C GLN A 25 9.84 25.23 -30.29
N ILE A 26 9.11 25.72 -29.28
CA ILE A 26 8.78 27.15 -29.16
C ILE A 26 9.99 27.93 -28.63
N LEU A 27 10.74 27.37 -27.67
CA LEU A 27 11.96 28.00 -27.14
C LEU A 27 13.12 28.04 -28.15
N SER A 28 13.15 27.14 -29.14
CA SER A 28 14.18 27.11 -30.17
C SER A 28 14.10 28.27 -31.18
N LYS A 29 12.97 28.97 -31.29
CA LYS A 29 12.77 30.01 -32.34
C LYS A 29 12.93 31.45 -31.85
N CYS A 30 12.98 31.70 -30.55
CA CYS A 30 12.89 33.06 -30.00
C CYS A 30 14.15 33.61 -29.33
N CYS A 31 15.26 32.86 -29.24
CA CYS A 31 16.46 33.35 -28.58
C CYS A 31 17.72 32.97 -29.36
N ASN A 32 18.52 33.98 -29.73
CA ASN A 32 19.94 33.86 -30.04
C ASN A 32 20.70 33.50 -28.74
N PHE A 33 20.42 32.31 -28.21
CA PHE A 33 21.01 31.80 -26.99
C PHE A 33 22.28 31.05 -27.35
N THR A 34 23.42 31.54 -26.89
CA THR A 34 24.72 30.94 -27.24
C THR A 34 24.79 29.48 -26.73
N PRO A 35 25.27 28.54 -27.57
CA PRO A 35 25.14 27.10 -27.31
C PRO A 35 25.90 26.60 -26.06
N MET A 36 26.82 27.41 -25.53
CA MET A 36 27.69 27.03 -24.41
C MET A 36 26.96 26.98 -23.06
N TYR A 37 25.94 27.82 -22.84
CA TYR A 37 25.20 27.84 -21.56
C TYR A 37 24.19 26.70 -21.46
N ILE A 38 23.60 26.28 -22.58
CA ILE A 38 22.62 25.19 -22.65
C ILE A 38 23.23 23.86 -22.17
N ILE A 39 24.48 23.59 -22.53
CA ILE A 39 25.20 22.37 -22.12
C ILE A 39 25.41 22.32 -20.60
N LYS A 40 25.66 23.49 -19.96
CA LYS A 40 25.85 23.57 -18.50
C LYS A 40 24.55 23.30 -17.73
N TYR A 41 23.44 23.89 -18.16
CA TYR A 41 22.13 23.65 -17.54
C TYR A 41 21.63 22.23 -17.79
N PHE A 42 21.86 21.67 -18.98
CA PHE A 42 21.48 20.29 -19.28
C PHE A 42 22.24 19.28 -18.40
N ARG A 43 23.55 19.48 -18.17
CA ARG A 43 24.35 18.64 -17.26
C ARG A 43 23.86 18.73 -15.81
N LEU A 44 23.54 19.93 -15.33
CA LEU A 44 23.00 20.14 -13.98
C LEU A 44 21.63 19.46 -13.81
N PHE A 45 20.75 19.60 -14.81
CA PHE A 45 19.43 18.98 -14.83
C PHE A 45 19.52 17.45 -14.89
N ALA A 46 20.42 16.89 -15.70
CA ALA A 46 20.67 15.45 -15.76
C ALA A 46 21.23 14.90 -14.43
N LEU A 47 22.12 15.63 -13.77
CA LEU A 47 22.62 15.28 -12.43
C LEU A 47 21.51 15.30 -11.38
N LEU A 48 20.63 16.31 -11.41
CA LEU A 48 19.50 16.43 -10.50
C LEU A 48 18.50 15.28 -10.70
N ILE A 49 18.20 14.90 -11.95
CA ILE A 49 17.34 13.75 -12.27
C ILE A 49 17.98 12.43 -11.84
N GLY A 50 19.30 12.29 -12.03
CA GLY A 50 20.05 11.11 -11.58
C GLY A 50 19.96 10.92 -10.06
N LEU A 51 20.08 12.00 -9.29
CA LEU A 51 19.97 11.98 -7.83
C LEU A 51 18.56 11.62 -7.34
N CYS A 52 17.51 12.01 -8.08
CA CYS A 52 16.13 11.68 -7.73
C CYS A 52 15.72 10.23 -8.07
N SER A 53 16.49 9.52 -8.90
CA SER A 53 16.09 8.20 -9.41
C SER A 53 16.38 7.04 -8.43
N SER A 54 17.14 7.28 -7.36
CA SER A 54 17.47 6.27 -6.33
C SER A 54 16.55 6.30 -5.11
N ALA A 55 15.56 7.21 -5.07
CA ALA A 55 14.55 7.23 -4.02
C ALA A 55 13.49 6.13 -4.26
N MET A 56 13.92 4.85 -4.19
CA MET A 56 12.97 3.77 -3.98
C MET A 56 12.38 3.96 -2.59
N ALA A 57 11.06 4.15 -2.49
CA ALA A 57 10.39 4.18 -1.21
C ALA A 57 10.72 2.88 -0.46
N GLN A 58 11.46 2.99 0.64
CA GLN A 58 11.71 1.86 1.51
C GLN A 58 10.41 1.54 2.25
N ASP A 59 10.09 0.24 2.35
CA ASP A 59 9.00 -0.18 3.22
C ASP A 59 9.42 0.01 4.68
N ALA A 60 8.43 0.27 5.53
CA ALA A 60 8.67 0.54 6.94
C ALA A 60 7.57 -0.05 7.81
N VAL A 61 7.94 -0.55 8.98
CA VAL A 61 7.01 -1.01 10.02
C VAL A 61 7.10 -0.07 11.21
N ILE A 62 5.96 0.44 11.64
CA ILE A 62 5.81 1.33 12.79
C ILE A 62 5.37 0.46 13.97
N ILE A 63 6.31 0.12 14.84
CA ILE A 63 6.04 -0.78 15.97
C ILE A 63 5.26 -0.02 17.04
N LYS A 64 5.76 1.15 17.42
CA LYS A 64 5.14 2.12 18.34
C LYS A 64 5.50 3.53 17.89
N ALA A 65 4.77 4.53 18.38
CA ALA A 65 5.10 5.93 18.14
C ALA A 65 6.58 6.23 18.47
N GLY A 66 7.40 6.42 17.43
CA GLY A 66 8.84 6.72 17.52
C GLY A 66 9.78 5.55 17.22
N ASP A 67 9.28 4.31 17.13
CA ASP A 67 10.08 3.13 16.78
C ASP A 67 9.67 2.59 15.40
N VAL A 68 10.52 2.88 14.41
CA VAL A 68 10.28 2.57 13.00
C VAL A 68 11.40 1.67 12.49
N ALA A 69 11.04 0.44 12.12
CA ALA A 69 11.94 -0.49 11.46
C ALA A 69 11.84 -0.32 9.94
N ARG A 70 12.98 -0.18 9.26
CA ARG A 70 13.08 -0.11 7.80
C ARG A 70 13.51 -1.46 7.23
N GLY A 71 12.91 -1.87 6.12
CA GLY A 71 13.15 -3.18 5.54
C GLY A 71 12.32 -3.42 4.29
N LEU A 72 12.07 -4.68 3.98
CA LEU A 72 11.25 -5.09 2.83
C LEU A 72 10.04 -5.88 3.30
N ILE A 73 8.84 -5.46 2.91
CA ILE A 73 7.63 -6.22 3.21
C ILE A 73 7.43 -7.28 2.13
N LYS A 74 7.43 -8.55 2.56
CA LYS A 74 7.22 -9.71 1.67
C LYS A 74 5.76 -9.96 1.36
N GLY A 75 4.87 -9.60 2.28
CA GLY A 75 3.43 -9.82 2.15
C GLY A 75 2.67 -9.52 3.43
N THR A 76 1.34 -9.44 3.30
CA THR A 76 0.41 -9.24 4.40
C THR A 76 -0.92 -9.96 4.09
N ASP A 77 -1.58 -10.44 5.13
CA ASP A 77 -2.94 -11.01 5.08
C ASP A 77 -3.97 -10.13 5.82
N PHE A 78 -3.63 -8.86 6.06
CA PHE A 78 -4.36 -7.89 6.89
C PHE A 78 -4.44 -8.20 8.38
N ASN A 79 -4.02 -9.36 8.84
CA ASN A 79 -3.90 -9.67 10.27
C ASN A 79 -2.44 -9.63 10.72
N GLN A 80 -1.52 -9.88 9.78
CA GLN A 80 -0.09 -10.01 9.98
C GLN A 80 0.66 -9.42 8.78
N VAL A 81 1.90 -9.01 9.00
CA VAL A 81 2.82 -8.53 7.95
C VAL A 81 4.16 -9.25 8.09
N ALA A 82 4.66 -9.80 6.99
CA ALA A 82 5.99 -10.40 6.93
C ALA A 82 7.00 -9.35 6.49
N PHE A 83 7.94 -9.07 7.38
CA PHE A 83 8.93 -8.00 7.24
C PHE A 83 10.33 -8.60 7.25
N GLU A 84 11.11 -8.36 6.20
CA GLU A 84 12.51 -8.75 6.10
C GLU A 84 13.41 -7.59 6.51
N GLN A 85 14.22 -7.80 7.55
CA GLN A 85 15.19 -6.82 8.03
C GLN A 85 16.53 -6.96 7.28
N GLU A 86 17.36 -5.92 7.34
CA GLU A 86 18.75 -5.93 6.84
C GLU A 86 19.51 -7.13 7.45
N GLY A 87 19.73 -8.17 6.63
CA GLY A 87 20.27 -9.46 7.09
C GLY A 87 19.46 -10.68 6.62
N GLY A 88 18.31 -10.46 5.96
CA GLY A 88 17.52 -11.52 5.33
C GLY A 88 16.65 -12.33 6.31
N GLN A 89 16.61 -11.94 7.58
CA GLN A 89 15.69 -12.53 8.55
C GLN A 89 14.29 -11.97 8.33
N VAL A 90 13.33 -12.86 8.09
CA VAL A 90 11.92 -12.53 7.97
C VAL A 90 11.27 -12.64 9.34
N LYS A 91 10.69 -11.54 9.82
CA LYS A 91 9.93 -11.47 11.05
C LYS A 91 8.47 -11.18 10.73
N ILE A 92 7.57 -11.92 11.36
CA ILE A 92 6.14 -11.72 11.21
C ILE A 92 5.62 -10.88 12.37
N TYR A 93 4.94 -9.78 12.05
CA TYR A 93 4.29 -8.91 13.02
C TYR A 93 2.78 -9.05 12.91
N ALA A 94 2.10 -9.32 14.02
CA ALA A 94 0.64 -9.27 14.05
C ALA A 94 0.13 -7.82 14.17
N ALA A 95 -1.09 -7.57 13.70
CA ALA A 95 -1.72 -6.24 13.77
C ALA A 95 -1.84 -5.72 15.20
N LYS A 96 -1.98 -6.59 16.19
CA LYS A 96 -2.00 -6.19 17.60
C LYS A 96 -0.65 -5.67 18.12
N ASP A 97 0.46 -6.03 17.48
CA ASP A 97 1.82 -5.81 17.99
C ASP A 97 2.49 -4.58 17.36
N ILE A 98 1.93 -4.04 16.28
CA ILE A 98 2.45 -2.86 15.56
C ILE A 98 1.33 -1.85 15.27
N GLU A 99 1.66 -0.57 15.22
CA GLU A 99 0.70 0.50 14.92
C GLU A 99 0.33 0.56 13.44
N GLY A 100 1.28 0.29 12.56
CA GLY A 100 1.07 0.37 11.12
C GLY A 100 2.32 0.05 10.32
N PHE A 101 2.21 0.09 9.01
CA PHE A 101 3.33 -0.09 8.11
C PHE A 101 3.10 0.65 6.79
N VAL A 102 4.18 0.93 6.08
CA VAL A 102 4.17 1.49 4.73
C VAL A 102 4.67 0.42 3.78
N TRP A 103 3.86 0.09 2.79
CA TRP A 103 4.17 -0.91 1.77
C TRP A 103 3.89 -0.36 0.37
N ASN A 104 4.88 -0.36 -0.51
CA ASN A 104 4.77 0.16 -1.88
C ASN A 104 4.25 1.62 -1.95
N GLY A 105 4.60 2.44 -0.95
CA GLY A 105 4.14 3.83 -0.84
C GLY A 105 2.70 4.00 -0.33
N GLU A 106 2.03 2.90 0.05
CA GLU A 106 0.71 2.92 0.67
C GLU A 106 0.85 2.70 2.19
N THR A 107 0.04 3.41 2.97
CA THR A 107 0.09 3.32 4.44
C THR A 107 -1.03 2.42 4.94
N TYR A 108 -0.70 1.53 5.88
CA TYR A 108 -1.61 0.60 6.51
C TYR A 108 -1.59 0.83 8.02
N TRP A 109 -2.76 0.98 8.63
CA TRP A 109 -2.91 1.22 10.06
C TRP A 109 -3.59 0.03 10.75
N SER A 110 -3.07 -0.38 11.90
CA SER A 110 -3.73 -1.32 12.78
C SER A 110 -4.87 -0.65 13.52
N LYS A 111 -6.08 -1.17 13.37
CA LYS A 111 -7.27 -0.71 14.09
C LYS A 111 -8.01 -1.89 14.72
N PRO A 112 -8.54 -1.72 15.94
CA PRO A 112 -9.39 -2.72 16.56
C PRO A 112 -10.78 -2.73 15.90
N MET A 113 -11.32 -3.92 15.66
CA MET A 113 -12.66 -4.15 15.14
C MET A 113 -13.37 -5.21 15.99
N LEU A 114 -14.63 -4.95 16.33
CA LEU A 114 -15.46 -5.89 17.07
C LEU A 114 -16.17 -6.82 16.09
N ILE A 115 -15.75 -8.09 16.02
CA ILE A 115 -16.35 -9.11 15.16
C ILE A 115 -16.93 -10.20 16.06
N ALA A 116 -18.25 -10.39 16.04
CA ALA A 116 -18.93 -11.39 16.86
C ALA A 116 -18.52 -11.31 18.35
N ASN A 117 -18.51 -10.08 18.90
CA ASN A 117 -18.10 -9.76 20.27
C ASN A 117 -16.63 -10.01 20.62
N LYS A 118 -15.79 -10.37 19.65
CA LYS A 118 -14.34 -10.48 19.82
C LYS A 118 -13.66 -9.25 19.25
N LEU A 119 -12.82 -8.61 20.07
CA LEU A 119 -11.96 -7.50 19.63
C LEU A 119 -10.78 -8.07 18.85
N THR A 120 -10.77 -7.85 17.53
CA THR A 120 -9.70 -8.30 16.63
C THR A 120 -9.03 -7.10 15.99
N HIS A 121 -7.69 -7.07 15.97
CA HIS A 121 -6.94 -6.04 15.25
C HIS A 121 -6.72 -6.46 13.80
N LYS A 122 -6.91 -5.50 12.88
CA LYS A 122 -6.63 -5.68 11.46
C LYS A 122 -5.91 -4.46 10.91
N PHE A 123 -5.16 -4.67 9.85
CA PHE A 123 -4.56 -3.61 9.06
C PHE A 123 -5.57 -3.08 8.04
N TYR A 124 -5.63 -1.76 7.95
CA TYR A 124 -6.48 -1.04 7.04
C TYR A 124 -5.64 -0.12 6.19
N LYS A 125 -5.76 -0.23 4.87
CA LYS A 125 -5.11 0.67 3.93
C LYS A 125 -5.74 2.05 4.02
N GLU A 126 -4.94 3.07 4.26
CA GLU A 126 -5.37 4.45 4.27
C GLU A 126 -5.46 4.99 2.84
N ILE A 127 -6.63 5.51 2.48
CA ILE A 127 -6.87 6.15 1.18
C ILE A 127 -6.78 7.66 1.30
N GLU A 128 -7.40 8.22 2.34
CA GLU A 128 -7.48 9.65 2.57
C GLU A 128 -7.47 9.91 4.08
N ALA A 129 -6.61 10.83 4.51
CA ALA A 129 -6.45 11.23 5.91
C ALA A 129 -6.86 12.69 6.10
N GLY A 130 -7.57 13.01 7.18
CA GLY A 130 -7.99 14.38 7.46
C GLY A 130 -8.93 14.49 8.65
N LYS A 131 -9.98 15.31 8.52
CA LYS A 131 -11.05 15.38 9.54
C LYS A 131 -11.91 14.12 9.53
N ILE A 132 -12.01 13.49 8.36
CA ILE A 132 -12.53 12.15 8.19
C ILE A 132 -11.44 11.33 7.49
N ASN A 133 -11.17 10.15 8.04
CA ASN A 133 -10.26 9.18 7.45
C ASN A 133 -11.07 8.14 6.69
N LEU A 134 -10.63 7.84 5.47
CA LEU A 134 -11.17 6.78 4.64
C LEU A 134 -10.14 5.64 4.56
N TYR A 135 -10.60 4.46 4.90
CA TYR A 135 -9.80 3.24 4.85
C TYR A 135 -10.43 2.19 3.94
N THR A 136 -9.60 1.24 3.51
CA THR A 136 -10.04 0.01 2.83
C THR A 136 -9.39 -1.23 3.38
N THR A 137 -10.13 -2.34 3.36
CA THR A 137 -9.59 -3.69 3.53
C THR A 137 -9.75 -4.47 2.23
N GLY A 138 -8.88 -5.47 2.02
CA GLY A 138 -8.86 -6.29 0.81
C GLY A 138 -7.86 -5.78 -0.22
N MET A 139 -7.21 -6.70 -0.92
CA MET A 139 -6.32 -6.38 -2.04
C MET A 139 -6.94 -6.87 -3.33
N ILE A 140 -6.81 -6.06 -4.39
CA ILE A 140 -6.81 -6.62 -5.74
C ILE A 140 -5.42 -7.20 -5.91
N LEU A 141 -5.28 -8.51 -5.74
CA LEU A 141 -4.07 -9.19 -6.13
C LEU A 141 -3.88 -8.99 -7.64
N LYS A 142 -2.96 -8.10 -8.03
CA LYS A 142 -2.24 -8.34 -9.27
C LYS A 142 -1.35 -9.53 -8.96
N GLU A 143 -1.70 -10.68 -9.54
CA GLU A 143 -0.98 -11.94 -9.39
C GLU A 143 0.53 -11.68 -9.41
N ALA A 144 1.14 -11.66 -8.23
CA ALA A 144 2.58 -11.61 -8.14
C ALA A 144 3.05 -12.93 -8.76
N PRO A 145 3.98 -12.91 -9.74
CA PRO A 145 4.46 -14.14 -10.33
C PRO A 145 5.03 -14.97 -9.20
N MET A 146 4.34 -16.05 -8.85
CA MET A 146 4.81 -16.97 -7.82
C MET A 146 6.25 -17.34 -8.19
N PRO A 147 7.22 -17.24 -7.28
CA PRO A 147 8.54 -17.78 -7.56
C PRO A 147 8.32 -19.26 -7.85
N VAL A 148 8.54 -19.64 -9.11
CA VAL A 148 8.42 -21.02 -9.57
C VAL A 148 9.29 -21.83 -8.61
N ARG A 149 8.64 -22.60 -7.73
CA ARG A 149 9.34 -23.53 -6.84
C ARG A 149 10.22 -24.37 -7.75
N GLN A 150 11.53 -24.14 -7.70
CA GLN A 150 12.47 -24.94 -8.45
C GLN A 150 12.26 -26.36 -7.95
N LYS A 151 11.57 -27.18 -8.76
CA LYS A 151 11.46 -28.60 -8.52
C LYS A 151 12.89 -29.10 -8.50
N VAL A 152 13.39 -29.39 -7.31
CA VAL A 152 14.67 -30.08 -7.11
C VAL A 152 14.56 -31.36 -7.92
N LYS A 153 15.16 -31.38 -9.10
CA LYS A 153 15.24 -32.58 -9.91
C LYS A 153 16.21 -33.50 -9.16
N PRO A 154 15.78 -34.68 -8.66
CA PRO A 154 16.73 -35.63 -8.14
C PRO A 154 17.66 -35.99 -9.31
N GLN A 155 18.94 -35.65 -9.15
CA GLN A 155 19.98 -36.05 -10.07
C GLN A 155 20.18 -37.55 -9.84
N ILE A 156 19.46 -38.37 -10.61
CA ILE A 156 19.65 -39.82 -10.62
C ILE A 156 21.03 -40.06 -11.22
N GLY A 157 22.03 -40.18 -10.35
CA GLY A 157 23.33 -40.73 -10.71
C GLY A 157 23.14 -42.18 -11.08
N ILE A 158 23.12 -42.48 -12.38
CA ILE A 158 23.24 -43.85 -12.88
C ILE A 158 24.70 -44.26 -12.66
N GLY A 159 24.98 -44.76 -11.46
CA GLY A 159 26.22 -45.45 -11.16
C GLY A 159 26.19 -46.82 -11.81
N LEU A 160 27.00 -47.00 -12.86
CA LEU A 160 27.44 -48.31 -13.33
C LEU A 160 28.27 -48.96 -12.21
N GLY A 161 27.59 -49.73 -11.36
CA GLY A 161 28.17 -50.51 -10.28
C GLY A 161 27.80 -51.97 -10.43
N THR A 162 28.68 -52.71 -11.10
CA THR A 162 28.70 -54.18 -11.10
C THR A 162 29.06 -54.67 -9.70
N GLY A 163 28.17 -55.44 -9.06
CA GLY A 163 28.54 -56.32 -7.96
C GLY A 163 27.56 -56.38 -6.79
N GLY A 164 27.20 -57.61 -6.40
CA GLY A 164 26.85 -57.93 -5.03
C GLY A 164 25.37 -58.20 -4.75
N MET A 165 24.99 -59.48 -4.79
CA MET A 165 23.86 -60.01 -4.03
C MET A 165 23.94 -59.55 -2.57
N GLY A 166 22.91 -58.83 -2.11
CA GLY A 166 22.84 -58.34 -0.74
C GLY A 166 21.43 -57.91 -0.40
N THR A 167 20.66 -58.84 0.15
CA THR A 167 19.36 -58.63 0.78
C THR A 167 19.45 -57.66 1.97
N GLY A 168 18.60 -56.63 1.97
CA GLY A 168 17.98 -56.13 3.20
C GLY A 168 18.40 -54.77 3.73
N ILE A 169 17.37 -54.06 4.22
CA ILE A 169 17.35 -52.92 5.17
C ILE A 169 17.87 -51.58 4.57
N SER A 170 17.20 -50.44 4.59
CA SER A 170 16.11 -49.93 5.43
C SER A 170 15.33 -48.86 4.64
N ILE A 171 14.00 -48.95 4.68
CA ILE A 171 13.12 -47.80 4.41
C ILE A 171 13.35 -46.84 5.57
N GLY A 172 14.32 -45.95 5.41
CA GLY A 172 14.50 -44.79 6.28
C GLY A 172 13.30 -43.88 6.11
N SER A 173 12.29 -44.10 6.94
CA SER A 173 11.24 -43.17 7.31
C SER A 173 11.90 -41.91 7.91
N GLY A 174 12.46 -41.09 7.03
CA GLY A 174 12.91 -39.75 7.34
C GLY A 174 11.68 -38.89 7.49
N SER A 175 11.07 -38.98 8.67
CA SER A 175 10.17 -37.98 9.22
C SER A 175 10.94 -36.66 9.23
N ARG A 176 10.91 -35.94 8.11
CA ARG A 176 11.26 -34.53 8.08
C ARG A 176 10.25 -33.88 8.99
N GLN A 177 10.68 -33.63 10.23
CA GLN A 177 10.20 -32.50 10.99
C GLN A 177 10.24 -31.33 10.03
N ASN A 178 9.08 -31.04 9.43
CA ASN A 178 8.79 -29.70 8.98
C ASN A 178 8.91 -28.88 10.26
N LEU A 179 10.09 -28.27 10.48
CA LEU A 179 10.11 -27.02 11.22
C LEU A 179 8.96 -26.20 10.62
N PRO A 180 8.13 -25.55 11.44
CA PRO A 180 7.09 -24.68 10.91
C PRO A 180 7.81 -23.61 10.09
N GLN A 181 7.90 -23.81 8.78
CA GLN A 181 8.29 -22.77 7.87
C GLN A 181 7.15 -21.78 8.00
N GLU A 182 7.40 -20.71 8.77
CA GLU A 182 6.46 -19.63 9.01
C GLU A 182 5.93 -19.21 7.66
N ARG A 183 4.69 -19.63 7.36
CA ARG A 183 4.13 -19.45 6.03
C ARG A 183 3.99 -17.96 5.86
N ILE A 184 4.75 -17.40 4.92
CA ILE A 184 4.61 -16.01 4.53
C ILE A 184 3.12 -15.78 4.24
N PRO A 185 2.47 -14.81 4.91
CA PRO A 185 1.07 -14.52 4.69
C PRO A 185 0.88 -14.13 3.23
N THR A 186 0.18 -15.00 2.49
CA THR A 186 -0.21 -14.72 1.12
C THR A 186 -1.40 -13.77 1.16
N PRO A 187 -1.43 -12.72 0.32
CA PRO A 187 -2.61 -11.87 0.26
C PRO A 187 -3.79 -12.74 -0.17
N THR A 188 -4.86 -12.75 0.61
CA THR A 188 -6.07 -13.51 0.28
C THR A 188 -7.00 -12.58 -0.49
N GLU A 189 -7.58 -13.04 -1.61
CA GLU A 189 -8.60 -12.28 -2.34
C GLU A 189 -9.80 -12.03 -1.42
N GLN A 190 -9.98 -10.79 -0.98
CA GLN A 190 -11.11 -10.37 -0.16
C GLN A 190 -11.85 -9.27 -0.90
N LYS A 191 -13.20 -9.34 -0.91
CA LYS A 191 -14.07 -8.24 -1.40
C LYS A 191 -13.61 -6.94 -0.74
N ILE A 192 -13.29 -5.92 -1.55
CA ILE A 192 -12.89 -4.61 -1.03
C ILE A 192 -14.04 -4.05 -0.20
N ARG A 193 -13.75 -3.71 1.06
CA ARG A 193 -14.69 -3.01 1.94
C ARG A 193 -14.09 -1.68 2.33
N PHE A 194 -14.93 -0.65 2.37
CA PHE A 194 -14.55 0.70 2.75
C PHE A 194 -14.99 0.96 4.17
N PHE A 195 -14.15 1.69 4.90
CA PHE A 195 -14.40 2.06 6.28
C PHE A 195 -14.17 3.54 6.47
N ILE A 196 -15.01 4.16 7.30
CA ILE A 196 -14.95 5.58 7.60
C ILE A 196 -14.75 5.78 9.10
N GLU A 197 -13.78 6.63 9.45
CA GLU A 197 -13.49 7.02 10.82
C GLU A 197 -13.44 8.55 10.91
N LYS A 198 -14.04 9.11 11.95
CA LYS A 198 -13.82 10.51 12.33
C LYS A 198 -12.96 10.49 13.58
N PRO A 199 -11.71 10.99 13.53
CA PRO A 199 -10.80 10.95 14.67
C PRO A 199 -11.47 11.52 15.93
N GLY A 200 -11.42 10.77 17.03
CA GLY A 200 -12.04 11.16 18.30
C GLY A 200 -13.56 10.98 18.37
N THR A 201 -14.23 10.46 17.34
CA THR A 201 -15.70 10.29 17.32
C THR A 201 -16.11 8.84 17.07
N GLY A 202 -16.00 8.02 18.12
CA GLY A 202 -16.55 6.65 18.18
C GLY A 202 -15.83 5.62 17.30
N PRO A 203 -16.42 4.41 17.15
CA PRO A 203 -15.82 3.34 16.37
C PRO A 203 -15.84 3.64 14.87
N MET A 204 -14.93 2.97 14.17
CA MET A 204 -14.89 2.94 12.70
C MET A 204 -16.14 2.23 12.16
N LEU A 205 -16.73 2.78 11.10
CA LEU A 205 -17.94 2.25 10.48
C LEU A 205 -17.63 1.65 9.12
N GLU A 206 -18.16 0.46 8.85
CA GLU A 206 -18.11 -0.17 7.54
C GLU A 206 -19.20 0.39 6.63
N LEU A 207 -18.82 0.79 5.42
CA LEU A 207 -19.73 1.29 4.39
C LEU A 207 -20.21 0.14 3.50
N ASN A 208 -21.52 -0.09 3.49
CA ASN A 208 -22.13 -1.13 2.66
C ASN A 208 -22.77 -0.54 1.39
N PHE A 209 -22.04 -0.61 0.28
CA PHE A 209 -22.50 -0.12 -1.03
C PHE A 209 -23.68 -0.90 -1.61
N ASP A 210 -23.97 -2.10 -1.10
CA ASP A 210 -25.16 -2.85 -1.50
C ASP A 210 -26.45 -2.13 -1.03
N PHE A 211 -26.35 -1.24 -0.03
CA PHE A 211 -27.44 -0.44 0.51
C PHE A 211 -27.09 1.06 0.50
N PRO A 212 -27.26 1.79 -0.62
CA PRO A 212 -26.80 3.18 -0.77
C PRO A 212 -27.45 4.15 0.22
N ALA A 213 -28.67 3.89 0.69
CA ALA A 213 -29.32 4.67 1.73
C ALA A 213 -28.57 4.60 3.07
N SER A 214 -28.01 3.43 3.41
CA SER A 214 -27.23 3.24 4.64
C SER A 214 -25.92 4.03 4.59
N VAL A 215 -25.23 4.02 3.43
CA VAL A 215 -24.00 4.77 3.20
C VAL A 215 -24.25 6.27 3.34
N LYS A 216 -25.34 6.79 2.76
CA LYS A 216 -25.75 8.19 2.93
C LYS A 216 -26.01 8.54 4.38
N ALA A 217 -26.74 7.70 5.11
CA ALA A 217 -27.04 7.94 6.52
C ALA A 217 -25.75 7.98 7.36
N GLN A 218 -24.85 6.99 7.17
CA GLN A 218 -23.56 6.92 7.87
C GLN A 218 -22.65 8.10 7.55
N LEU A 219 -22.52 8.47 6.27
CA LEU A 219 -21.77 9.67 5.86
C LEU A 219 -22.39 10.94 6.42
N GLY A 220 -23.72 11.03 6.33
CA GLY A 220 -24.51 12.13 6.84
C GLY A 220 -24.19 12.41 8.30
N LEU A 221 -24.18 11.38 9.16
CA LEU A 221 -23.82 11.49 10.57
C LEU A 221 -22.40 12.02 10.81
N LYS A 222 -21.45 11.73 9.93
CA LYS A 222 -20.03 12.12 10.11
C LYS A 222 -19.72 13.52 9.55
N VAL A 223 -20.45 13.97 8.53
CA VAL A 223 -20.24 15.25 7.81
C VAL A 223 -21.26 16.36 8.16
N GLN A 224 -22.09 16.19 9.20
CA GLN A 224 -23.17 17.12 9.57
C GLN A 224 -22.72 18.58 9.77
N ASP A 225 -21.45 18.80 10.09
CA ASP A 225 -20.88 20.12 10.33
C ASP A 225 -20.66 20.96 9.05
N GLN A 226 -20.84 20.39 7.86
CA GLN A 226 -20.67 21.09 6.58
C GLN A 226 -21.94 20.97 5.75
N GLN A 227 -22.86 21.93 5.93
CA GLN A 227 -24.19 21.94 5.32
C GLN A 227 -24.16 21.75 3.79
N GLY A 228 -23.26 22.43 3.08
CA GLY A 228 -23.16 22.33 1.62
C GLY A 228 -22.76 20.95 1.11
N ILE A 229 -21.95 20.20 1.87
CA ILE A 229 -21.55 18.83 1.51
C ILE A 229 -22.67 17.85 1.87
N PHE A 230 -23.35 18.11 2.99
CA PHE A 230 -24.50 17.32 3.41
C PHE A 230 -25.67 17.43 2.42
N ASP A 231 -25.93 18.61 1.87
CA ASP A 231 -27.00 18.81 0.89
C ASP A 231 -26.66 18.15 -0.46
N ALA A 232 -25.41 18.27 -0.93
CA ALA A 232 -24.93 17.54 -2.11
C ALA A 232 -25.04 16.00 -1.94
N LEU A 233 -24.85 15.49 -0.73
CA LEU A 233 -25.02 14.07 -0.39
C LEU A 233 -26.48 13.60 -0.51
N LYS A 234 -27.46 14.47 -0.24
CA LYS A 234 -28.90 14.14 -0.36
C LYS A 234 -29.35 14.03 -1.81
N GLU A 235 -28.78 14.87 -2.69
CA GLU A 235 -29.14 14.92 -4.12
C GLU A 235 -28.65 13.70 -4.91
N LEU A 236 -27.56 13.05 -4.45
CA LEU A 236 -27.03 11.86 -5.10
C LEU A 236 -27.98 10.68 -4.89
N ASN A 237 -28.40 9.98 -5.95
CA ASN A 237 -29.25 8.78 -5.82
C ASN A 237 -28.45 7.53 -5.39
N GLN A 238 -27.27 7.35 -5.98
CA GLN A 238 -26.32 6.28 -5.67
C GLN A 238 -24.94 6.89 -5.40
N ILE A 239 -24.14 6.26 -4.54
CA ILE A 239 -22.78 6.70 -4.21
C ILE A 239 -21.82 5.67 -4.75
N SER A 240 -21.05 6.03 -5.78
CA SER A 240 -19.93 5.20 -6.24
C SER A 240 -18.71 5.38 -5.31
N PRO A 241 -17.77 4.41 -5.27
CA PRO A 241 -16.52 4.57 -4.51
C PRO A 241 -15.70 5.80 -4.90
N GLU A 242 -15.73 6.18 -6.18
CA GLU A 242 -15.05 7.37 -6.70
C GLU A 242 -15.70 8.66 -6.19
N GLN A 243 -17.03 8.71 -6.20
CA GLN A 243 -17.79 9.84 -5.64
C GLN A 243 -17.57 9.97 -4.14
N LEU A 244 -17.53 8.84 -3.41
CA LEU A 244 -17.22 8.82 -1.98
C LEU A 244 -15.86 9.47 -1.70
N LEU A 245 -14.83 9.07 -2.45
CA LEU A 245 -13.49 9.65 -2.31
C LEU A 245 -13.53 11.16 -2.56
N LEU A 246 -14.18 11.61 -3.64
CA LEU A 246 -14.29 13.03 -3.97
C LEU A 246 -14.99 13.83 -2.86
N ILE A 247 -16.08 13.29 -2.29
CA ILE A 247 -16.83 13.92 -1.20
C ILE A 247 -15.95 14.08 0.04
N ILE A 248 -15.25 13.01 0.44
CA ILE A 248 -14.37 13.02 1.61
C ILE A 248 -13.19 13.99 1.40
N GLN A 249 -12.63 14.03 0.19
CA GLN A 249 -11.59 15.00 -0.15
C GLN A 249 -12.06 16.44 -0.06
N LYS A 250 -13.24 16.74 -0.63
CA LYS A 250 -13.85 18.07 -0.52
C LYS A 250 -14.09 18.45 0.95
N TYR A 251 -14.59 17.51 1.75
CA TYR A 251 -14.82 17.73 3.18
C TYR A 251 -13.52 18.00 3.95
N ASN A 252 -12.48 17.19 3.72
CA ASN A 252 -11.18 17.37 4.35
C ASN A 252 -10.47 18.65 3.92
N ALA A 253 -10.65 19.08 2.67
CA ALA A 253 -10.11 20.35 2.16
C ALA A 253 -10.83 21.55 2.78
N ALA A 254 -12.17 21.53 2.84
CA ALA A 254 -12.97 22.61 3.42
C ALA A 254 -12.72 22.82 4.92
N ALA A 255 -12.36 21.75 5.63
CA ALA A 255 -12.10 21.78 7.06
C ALA A 255 -10.64 22.11 7.44
N SER A 256 -9.73 22.23 6.46
CA SER A 256 -8.36 22.66 6.78
C SER A 256 -8.41 24.10 7.33
N PRO A 257 -7.80 24.37 8.51
CA PRO A 257 -7.76 25.74 9.02
C PRO A 257 -7.04 26.59 7.98
N LYS A 258 -7.69 27.67 7.53
CA LYS A 258 -6.96 28.78 6.90
C LYS A 258 -5.89 29.16 7.91
N GLU A 259 -4.61 29.00 7.54
CA GLU A 259 -3.53 29.53 8.37
C GLU A 259 -3.88 30.99 8.70
N PRO A 260 -3.82 31.40 9.97
CA PRO A 260 -3.95 32.81 10.30
C PRO A 260 -2.82 33.55 9.58
N ASN A 261 -3.20 34.46 8.67
CA ASN A 261 -2.28 35.40 8.02
C ASN A 261 -1.56 36.27 9.05
#